data_AF-A0A2T4DEB1-F1
#
_entry.id   AF-A0A2T4DEB1-F1
#
_cell.length_a   1.000
_cell.length_b   1.000
_cell.length_c   1.000
_cell.angle_alpha   90.00
_cell.angle_beta   90.00
_cell.angle_gamma   90.00
#
_symmetry.space_group_name_H-M   'P 1'
#
loop_
_entity.id
_entity.type
_entity.pdbx_description
1 polymer ?
#
loop_
_entity_poly.entity_id
_entity_poly.type
_entity_poly.pdbx_seq_one_letter_code
_entity_poly.pdbx_strand_id
1 'polypeptide(L)'
;SFVGPVGLAYLPKLFSDSFGFTRPITHPDVSGLNKKQLQHKQVNISEGKGDASGIPAQDRVQMAAGALKAMSLTENFAETVLIVGHGSSTVNNPHATGLDCGACGGNTGEANAKVAATILNEPEVRIGLQTMGISIPNTTVFVAALHDTTTDEVKLFHAGNEAFTMKEESLKQIQFSLKLAGETSRRERAVRMKLTKGNIDRKVLKRSTDWSQVRPEWGLAGCSSFIVAPRKRTEGLDFKGKAFMHSYNWQKDENFAVLELIMTAPMVVTSWINLQYYASTVDNKKFGSGNKTLHNVVGGLGVLEGFGGDLRVGLPYQSVHDGEQFQHEPQRLNVFIEAPIDEMSKILAKNDTIKQLCDNEWIYLFGMNDDGKVAFQYCGDLQWEMI
;
A
#
# COMPACT_ATOMS: atom_id res chain seq x y z
N SER A 1 0.81 -29.42 8.07
CA SER A 1 1.68 -30.58 8.33
C SER A 1 2.52 -30.82 7.10
N PHE A 2 3.81 -30.51 7.16
CA PHE A 2 4.76 -30.79 6.08
C PHE A 2 5.41 -32.14 6.37
N VAL A 3 5.49 -33.01 5.36
CA VAL A 3 6.12 -34.35 5.39
C VAL A 3 5.36 -35.47 6.13
N GLY A 4 4.51 -35.16 7.10
CA GLY A 4 3.93 -36.15 8.03
C GLY A 4 3.18 -37.37 7.43
N PRO A 5 2.26 -37.23 6.44
CA PRO A 5 1.41 -38.36 6.03
C PRO A 5 1.89 -39.15 4.81
N VAL A 6 2.78 -38.59 3.97
CA VAL A 6 3.06 -39.13 2.62
C VAL A 6 4.46 -39.72 2.47
N GLY A 7 5.31 -39.60 3.50
CA GLY A 7 6.64 -40.21 3.54
C GLY A 7 7.54 -39.83 2.36
N LEU A 8 8.34 -40.80 1.88
CA LEU A 8 9.31 -40.60 0.78
C LEU A 8 8.65 -40.21 -0.55
N ALA A 9 7.36 -40.47 -0.75
CA ALA A 9 6.64 -40.05 -1.96
C ALA A 9 6.49 -38.52 -2.07
N TYR A 10 6.75 -37.78 -0.99
CA TYR A 10 6.81 -36.32 -1.01
C TYR A 10 8.17 -35.78 -1.50
N LEU A 11 9.22 -36.61 -1.61
CA LEU A 11 10.56 -36.18 -2.02
C LEU A 11 10.59 -35.46 -3.39
N PRO A 12 9.89 -35.93 -4.45
CA PRO A 12 9.88 -35.22 -5.73
C PRO A 12 9.25 -33.83 -5.60
N LYS A 13 8.18 -33.70 -4.80
CA LYS A 13 7.52 -32.41 -4.55
C LYS A 13 8.44 -31.47 -3.77
N LEU A 14 9.08 -31.96 -2.71
CA LEU A 14 10.04 -31.20 -1.91
C LEU A 14 11.26 -30.77 -2.74
N PHE A 15 11.75 -31.62 -3.63
CA PHE A 15 12.79 -31.29 -4.60
C PHE A 15 12.30 -30.19 -5.55
N SER A 16 11.15 -30.38 -6.20
CA SER A 16 10.60 -29.39 -7.15
C SER A 16 10.33 -28.02 -6.51
N ASP A 17 9.84 -27.98 -5.27
CA ASP A 17 9.61 -26.74 -4.53
C ASP A 17 10.94 -26.09 -4.09
N SER A 18 11.94 -26.87 -3.67
CA SER A 18 13.27 -26.36 -3.27
C SER A 18 14.05 -25.76 -4.44
N PHE A 19 13.84 -26.25 -5.65
CA PHE A 19 14.41 -25.68 -6.88
C PHE A 19 13.52 -24.60 -7.52
N GLY A 20 12.36 -24.30 -6.93
CA GLY A 20 11.42 -23.30 -7.43
C GLY A 20 10.71 -23.68 -8.73
N PHE A 21 10.69 -24.97 -9.08
CA PHE A 21 9.95 -25.48 -10.25
C PHE A 21 8.44 -25.49 -10.00
N THR A 22 8.02 -25.60 -8.74
CA THR A 22 6.61 -25.52 -8.35
C THR A 22 6.42 -24.64 -7.12
N ARG A 23 5.17 -24.24 -6.86
CA ARG A 23 4.77 -23.54 -5.62
C ARG A 23 4.29 -24.58 -4.59
N PRO A 24 4.78 -24.57 -3.35
CA PRO A 24 4.38 -25.54 -2.33
C PRO A 24 2.94 -25.37 -1.84
N ILE A 25 2.41 -24.15 -1.87
CA ILE A 25 1.04 -23.83 -1.45
C ILE A 25 0.39 -22.92 -2.48
N THR A 26 -0.87 -23.19 -2.83
CA THR A 26 -1.71 -22.28 -3.62
C THR A 26 -1.85 -20.94 -2.91
N HIS A 27 -1.83 -19.84 -3.67
CA HIS A 27 -2.11 -18.53 -3.11
C HIS A 27 -3.53 -18.51 -2.51
N PRO A 28 -3.75 -17.92 -1.32
CA PRO A 28 -5.09 -17.84 -0.71
C PRO A 28 -6.17 -17.33 -1.68
N ASP A 29 -5.86 -16.29 -2.45
CA ASP A 29 -6.75 -15.69 -3.47
C ASP A 29 -7.26 -16.61 -4.57
N VAL A 30 -6.62 -17.78 -4.77
CA VAL A 30 -7.03 -18.78 -5.76
C VAL A 30 -7.47 -20.09 -5.12
N SER A 31 -7.42 -20.19 -3.79
CA SER A 31 -7.82 -21.39 -3.06
C SER A 31 -9.31 -21.65 -3.26
N GLY A 32 -9.67 -22.86 -3.68
CA GLY A 32 -11.06 -23.25 -3.92
C GLY A 32 -11.68 -22.71 -5.22
N LEU A 33 -10.95 -21.94 -6.03
CA LEU A 33 -11.41 -21.44 -7.33
C LEU A 33 -10.83 -22.27 -8.49
N ASN A 34 -11.68 -22.66 -9.43
CA ASN A 34 -11.22 -23.29 -10.67
C ASN A 34 -10.74 -22.25 -11.70
N LYS A 35 -10.06 -22.70 -12.76
CA LYS A 35 -9.53 -21.81 -13.81
C LYS A 35 -10.60 -20.92 -14.45
N LYS A 36 -11.81 -21.45 -14.69
CA LYS A 36 -12.92 -20.68 -15.27
C LYS A 36 -13.38 -19.59 -14.32
N GLN A 37 -13.53 -19.89 -13.03
CA GLN A 37 -13.90 -18.90 -12.00
C GLN A 37 -12.85 -17.81 -11.87
N LEU A 38 -11.56 -18.16 -11.92
CA LEU A 38 -10.47 -17.18 -11.90
C LEU A 38 -10.48 -16.26 -13.12
N GLN A 39 -10.81 -16.80 -14.31
CA GLN A 39 -10.94 -15.99 -15.53
C GLN A 39 -12.12 -15.02 -15.47
N HIS A 40 -13.19 -15.37 -14.74
CA HIS A 40 -14.38 -14.53 -14.57
C HIS A 40 -14.34 -13.71 -13.26
N LYS A 41 -13.24 -13.75 -12.49
CA LYS A 41 -13.09 -12.97 -11.25
C LYS A 41 -12.89 -11.50 -11.61
N GLN A 42 -13.97 -10.73 -11.55
CA GLN A 42 -14.01 -9.32 -11.90
C GLN A 42 -14.89 -8.54 -10.93
N VAL A 43 -14.69 -7.23 -10.88
CA VAL A 43 -15.55 -6.33 -10.11
C VAL A 43 -16.87 -6.12 -10.86
N ASN A 44 -17.97 -6.11 -10.13
CA ASN A 44 -19.27 -5.74 -10.67
C ASN A 44 -19.80 -4.54 -9.86
N ILE A 45 -19.94 -3.40 -10.52
CA ILE A 45 -20.43 -2.15 -9.91
C ILE A 45 -21.92 -1.92 -10.16
N SER A 46 -22.53 -2.70 -11.04
CA SER A 46 -23.94 -2.57 -11.40
C SER A 46 -24.84 -3.02 -10.26
N GLU A 47 -25.92 -2.29 -10.03
CA GLU A 47 -26.94 -2.68 -9.05
C GLU A 47 -27.57 -4.03 -9.43
N GLY A 48 -27.60 -4.95 -8.46
CA GLY A 48 -28.28 -6.24 -8.61
C GLY A 48 -29.80 -6.06 -8.58
N LYS A 49 -30.52 -6.83 -9.40
CA LYS A 49 -31.98 -6.92 -9.31
C LYS A 49 -32.38 -7.82 -8.13
N GLY A 50 -32.51 -7.25 -6.94
CA GLY A 50 -33.11 -7.91 -5.77
C GLY A 50 -32.16 -8.26 -4.62
N ASP A 51 -30.85 -8.12 -4.80
CA ASP A 51 -29.85 -8.23 -3.74
C ASP A 51 -29.21 -6.85 -3.51
N ALA A 52 -28.86 -6.51 -2.26
CA ALA A 52 -28.17 -5.27 -1.89
C ALA A 52 -26.70 -5.24 -2.38
N SER A 53 -26.50 -5.48 -3.68
CA SER A 53 -25.23 -5.61 -4.36
C SER A 53 -25.12 -4.56 -5.47
N GLY A 54 -23.89 -4.06 -5.70
CA GLY A 54 -23.62 -2.97 -6.64
C GLY A 54 -23.54 -1.60 -5.97
N ILE A 55 -23.28 -0.57 -6.77
CA ILE A 55 -23.13 0.82 -6.32
C ILE A 55 -24.16 1.69 -7.06
N PRO A 56 -25.04 2.42 -6.35
CA PRO A 56 -25.98 3.32 -7.00
C PRO A 56 -25.33 4.34 -7.92
N ALA A 57 -26.00 4.68 -9.02
CA ALA A 57 -25.43 5.58 -10.03
C ALA A 57 -25.03 6.94 -9.44
N GLN A 58 -25.84 7.49 -8.54
CA GLN A 58 -25.52 8.73 -7.83
C GLN A 58 -24.29 8.58 -6.93
N ASP A 59 -24.17 7.46 -6.23
CA ASP A 59 -23.03 7.18 -5.36
C ASP A 59 -21.75 7.00 -6.19
N ARG A 60 -21.83 6.41 -7.39
CA ARG A 60 -20.68 6.30 -8.31
C ARG A 60 -20.13 7.68 -8.71
N VAL A 61 -20.99 8.65 -9.00
CA VAL A 61 -20.56 10.03 -9.30
C VAL A 61 -19.86 10.67 -8.10
N GLN A 62 -20.44 10.53 -6.90
CA GLN A 62 -19.87 11.07 -5.67
C GLN A 62 -18.53 10.42 -5.32
N MET A 63 -18.43 9.09 -5.46
CA MET A 63 -17.18 8.34 -5.26
C MET A 63 -16.10 8.80 -6.24
N ALA A 64 -16.44 8.98 -7.52
CA ALA A 64 -15.51 9.48 -8.52
C ALA A 64 -15.01 10.89 -8.19
N ALA A 65 -15.93 11.81 -7.86
CA ALA A 65 -15.59 13.18 -7.50
C ALA A 65 -14.71 13.24 -6.24
N GLY A 66 -15.09 12.47 -5.21
CA GLY A 66 -14.33 12.36 -3.97
C GLY A 66 -12.92 11.83 -4.20
N ALA A 67 -12.77 10.76 -4.98
CA ALA A 67 -11.46 10.19 -5.30
C ALA A 67 -10.56 11.18 -6.06
N LEU A 68 -11.10 11.86 -7.08
CA LEU A 68 -10.33 12.84 -7.87
C LEU A 68 -9.91 14.05 -7.04
N LYS A 69 -10.81 14.58 -6.20
CA LYS A 69 -10.49 15.68 -5.27
C LYS A 69 -9.43 15.26 -4.25
N ALA A 70 -9.56 14.07 -3.64
CA ALA A 70 -8.58 13.56 -2.67
C ALA A 70 -7.18 13.35 -3.27
N MET A 71 -7.08 13.09 -4.58
CA MET A 71 -5.82 12.98 -5.31
C MET A 71 -5.31 14.33 -5.87
N SER A 72 -6.02 15.44 -5.65
CA SER A 72 -5.76 16.73 -6.32
C SER A 72 -5.71 16.61 -7.86
N LEU A 73 -6.48 15.68 -8.43
CA LEU A 73 -6.52 15.35 -9.87
C LEU A 73 -7.89 15.73 -10.44
N THR A 74 -8.20 17.03 -10.47
CA THR A 74 -9.49 17.55 -10.98
C THR A 74 -9.37 18.20 -12.37
N GLU A 75 -8.14 18.41 -12.85
CA GLU A 75 -7.81 19.07 -14.12
C GLU A 75 -6.51 18.50 -14.70
N ASN A 76 -6.17 18.89 -15.93
CA ASN A 76 -4.93 18.50 -16.61
C ASN A 76 -4.71 16.98 -16.71
N PHE A 77 -5.80 16.25 -16.98
CA PHE A 77 -5.75 14.79 -17.13
C PHE A 77 -4.82 14.37 -18.27
N ALA A 78 -3.97 13.38 -17.99
CA ALA A 78 -3.18 12.70 -19.01
C ALA A 78 -4.07 11.82 -19.91
N GLU A 79 -3.55 11.40 -21.07
CA GLU A 79 -4.24 10.41 -21.91
C GLU A 79 -4.43 9.06 -21.19
N THR A 80 -3.53 8.71 -20.27
CA THR A 80 -3.63 7.50 -19.46
C THR A 80 -3.32 7.81 -18.01
N VAL A 81 -4.22 7.38 -17.11
CA VAL A 81 -4.06 7.49 -15.66
C VAL A 81 -4.06 6.09 -15.06
N LEU A 82 -2.95 5.69 -14.44
CA LEU A 82 -2.88 4.42 -13.74
C LEU A 82 -3.44 4.58 -12.33
N ILE A 83 -4.43 3.77 -11.97
CA ILE A 83 -4.87 3.60 -10.57
C ILE A 83 -4.21 2.34 -10.05
N VAL A 84 -3.18 2.49 -9.22
CA VAL A 84 -2.32 1.38 -8.79
C VAL A 84 -2.67 0.99 -7.36
N GLY A 85 -3.28 -0.18 -7.20
CA GLY A 85 -3.32 -0.86 -5.91
C GLY A 85 -2.00 -1.55 -5.63
N HIS A 86 -1.74 -1.93 -4.38
CA HIS A 86 -0.57 -2.71 -4.02
C HIS A 86 -0.93 -4.00 -3.29
N GLY A 87 -0.05 -4.99 -3.38
CA GLY A 87 -0.12 -6.26 -2.68
C GLY A 87 1.26 -6.90 -2.69
N SER A 88 1.38 -8.14 -2.22
CA SER A 88 2.65 -8.83 -2.10
C SER A 88 2.53 -10.31 -2.48
N SER A 89 3.59 -10.88 -3.06
CA SER A 89 3.67 -12.32 -3.29
C SER A 89 4.67 -12.98 -2.37
N THR A 90 4.17 -13.80 -1.45
CA THR A 90 5.03 -14.65 -0.61
C THR A 90 4.51 -16.10 -0.53
N VAL A 91 5.40 -17.01 -0.16
CA VAL A 91 5.08 -18.44 -0.01
C VAL A 91 5.41 -18.87 1.42
N ASN A 92 4.54 -19.70 2.00
CA ASN A 92 4.74 -20.26 3.35
C ASN A 92 4.96 -19.16 4.41
N ASN A 93 4.20 -18.07 4.33
CA ASN A 93 4.34 -16.93 5.21
C ASN A 93 3.01 -16.69 5.96
N PRO A 94 2.93 -17.06 7.25
CA PRO A 94 1.75 -16.77 8.08
C PRO A 94 1.41 -15.28 8.21
N HIS A 95 2.35 -14.40 7.86
CA HIS A 95 2.23 -12.94 7.92
C HIS A 95 2.07 -12.31 6.53
N ALA A 96 1.63 -13.06 5.52
CA ALA A 96 1.48 -12.55 4.15
C ALA A 96 0.56 -11.31 4.09
N THR A 97 -0.55 -11.32 4.82
CA THR A 97 -1.48 -10.18 4.90
C THR A 97 -0.86 -8.92 5.52
N GLY A 98 0.19 -9.07 6.33
CA GLY A 98 0.96 -7.95 6.87
C GLY A 98 1.92 -7.30 5.86
N LEU A 99 2.13 -7.93 4.70
CA LEU A 99 2.89 -7.38 3.56
C LEU A 99 1.96 -6.81 2.47
N ASP A 100 0.69 -7.18 2.48
CA ASP A 100 -0.34 -6.54 1.67
C ASP A 100 -0.71 -5.13 2.21
N CYS A 101 -1.79 -4.55 1.69
CA CYS A 101 -2.15 -3.20 2.06
C CYS A 101 -2.80 -3.13 3.44
N GLY A 102 -2.09 -2.50 4.39
CA GLY A 102 -2.63 -2.18 5.72
C GLY A 102 -3.89 -1.32 5.67
N ALA A 103 -3.97 -0.37 4.73
CA ALA A 103 -5.16 0.45 4.52
C ALA A 103 -6.37 -0.33 3.96
N CYS A 104 -6.12 -1.48 3.32
CA CYS A 104 -7.15 -2.41 2.83
C CYS A 104 -7.39 -3.58 3.80
N GLY A 105 -6.99 -3.44 5.07
CA GLY A 105 -7.17 -4.47 6.10
C GLY A 105 -6.35 -5.74 5.83
N GLY A 106 -5.18 -5.61 5.20
CA GLY A 106 -4.31 -6.75 4.87
C GLY A 106 -4.74 -7.51 3.61
N ASN A 107 -5.55 -6.89 2.75
CA ASN A 107 -5.86 -7.39 1.42
C ASN A 107 -5.07 -6.62 0.36
N THR A 108 -4.99 -7.17 -0.85
CA THR A 108 -4.45 -6.42 -2.00
C THR A 108 -5.37 -5.25 -2.36
N GLY A 109 -4.79 -4.16 -2.86
CA GLY A 109 -5.51 -3.01 -3.40
C GLY A 109 -6.16 -3.26 -4.78
N GLU A 110 -6.11 -4.50 -5.29
CA GLU A 110 -6.59 -4.85 -6.64
C GLU A 110 -8.05 -4.46 -6.85
N ALA A 111 -8.93 -4.83 -5.93
CA ALA A 111 -10.36 -4.58 -6.05
C ALA A 111 -10.67 -3.07 -6.07
N ASN A 112 -10.03 -2.30 -5.18
CA ASN A 112 -10.20 -0.85 -5.09
C ASN A 112 -9.75 -0.15 -6.39
N ALA A 113 -8.59 -0.54 -6.92
CA ALA A 113 -8.08 -0.01 -8.17
C ALA A 113 -9.01 -0.31 -9.35
N LYS A 114 -9.53 -1.55 -9.44
CA LYS A 114 -10.49 -1.95 -10.46
C LYS A 114 -11.80 -1.18 -10.35
N VAL A 115 -12.40 -1.08 -9.15
CA VAL A 115 -13.64 -0.32 -8.94
C VAL A 115 -13.47 1.14 -9.34
N ALA A 116 -12.41 1.80 -8.89
CA ALA A 116 -12.13 3.19 -9.23
C ALA A 116 -11.96 3.40 -10.74
N ALA A 117 -11.15 2.56 -11.40
CA ALA A 117 -10.94 2.66 -12.85
C ALA A 117 -12.23 2.37 -13.64
N THR A 118 -13.04 1.39 -13.22
CA THR A 118 -14.33 1.10 -13.87
C THR A 118 -15.29 2.29 -13.75
N ILE A 119 -15.46 2.84 -12.55
CA ILE A 119 -16.33 4.00 -12.30
C ILE A 119 -15.87 5.22 -13.12
N LEU A 120 -14.57 5.53 -13.11
CA LEU A 120 -14.02 6.69 -13.82
C LEU A 120 -14.07 6.56 -15.35
N ASN A 121 -14.29 5.34 -15.87
CA ASN A 121 -14.49 5.06 -17.29
C ASN A 121 -15.98 4.83 -17.64
N GLU A 122 -16.94 5.10 -16.75
CA GLU A 122 -18.35 5.08 -17.12
C GLU A 122 -18.79 6.42 -17.74
N PRO A 123 -19.39 6.43 -18.94
CA PRO A 123 -19.86 7.65 -19.58
C PRO A 123 -20.84 8.46 -18.71
N GLU A 124 -21.79 7.78 -18.04
CA GLU A 124 -22.77 8.42 -17.16
C GLU A 124 -22.11 9.10 -15.96
N VAL A 125 -21.08 8.46 -15.39
CA VAL A 125 -20.28 9.06 -14.30
C VAL A 125 -19.56 10.30 -14.79
N ARG A 126 -18.93 10.26 -15.98
CA ARG A 126 -18.25 11.43 -16.56
C ARG A 126 -19.21 12.58 -16.85
N ILE A 127 -20.45 12.31 -17.29
CA ILE A 127 -21.50 13.32 -17.45
C ILE A 127 -21.86 13.94 -16.09
N GLY A 128 -22.04 13.10 -15.05
CA GLY A 128 -22.28 13.58 -13.69
C GLY A 128 -21.16 14.46 -13.14
N LEU A 129 -19.90 14.09 -13.37
CA LEU A 129 -18.72 14.85 -12.93
C LEU A 129 -18.66 16.27 -13.53
N GLN A 130 -19.12 16.46 -14.77
CA GLN A 130 -19.17 17.79 -15.40
C GLN A 130 -20.07 18.75 -14.61
N THR A 131 -21.18 18.26 -14.04
CA THR A 131 -22.05 19.07 -13.17
C THR A 131 -21.38 19.49 -11.87
N MET A 132 -20.30 18.81 -11.48
CA MET A 132 -19.46 19.12 -10.32
C MET A 132 -18.18 19.88 -10.70
N GLY A 133 -18.09 20.38 -11.94
CA GLY A 133 -16.94 21.15 -12.43
C GLY A 133 -15.71 20.31 -12.80
N ILE A 134 -15.81 18.98 -12.83
CA ILE A 134 -14.71 18.08 -13.21
C ILE A 134 -14.95 17.55 -14.62
N SER A 135 -14.14 17.99 -15.58
CA SER A 135 -14.24 17.55 -16.97
C SER A 135 -13.07 16.63 -17.33
N ILE A 136 -13.36 15.32 -17.43
CA ILE A 136 -12.40 14.32 -17.89
C ILE A 136 -12.46 14.24 -19.42
N PRO A 137 -11.35 14.47 -20.15
CA PRO A 137 -11.31 14.31 -21.59
C PRO A 137 -11.70 12.91 -22.05
N ASN A 138 -12.39 12.80 -23.19
CA ASN A 138 -12.72 11.50 -23.80
C ASN A 138 -11.48 10.69 -24.21
N THR A 139 -10.33 11.37 -24.39
CA THR A 139 -9.03 10.76 -24.67
C THR A 139 -8.35 10.18 -23.43
N THR A 140 -8.83 10.49 -22.22
CA THR A 140 -8.28 9.98 -20.96
C THR A 140 -8.88 8.60 -20.65
N VAL A 141 -8.02 7.63 -20.41
CA VAL A 141 -8.37 6.27 -19.96
C VAL A 141 -7.78 6.02 -18.58
N PHE A 142 -8.62 5.58 -17.63
CA PHE A 142 -8.16 5.10 -16.33
C PHE A 142 -7.87 3.60 -16.41
N VAL A 143 -6.68 3.18 -15.98
CA VAL A 143 -6.26 1.77 -16.06
C VAL A 143 -5.95 1.30 -14.66
N ALA A 144 -6.68 0.29 -14.20
CA ALA A 144 -6.36 -0.36 -12.94
C ALA A 144 -5.05 -1.15 -13.06
N ALA A 145 -4.23 -1.10 -12.02
CA ALA A 145 -3.01 -1.87 -11.93
C ALA A 145 -2.80 -2.40 -10.50
N LEU A 146 -1.98 -3.44 -10.38
CA LEU A 146 -1.51 -3.97 -9.10
C LEU A 146 0.01 -4.01 -9.09
N HIS A 147 0.62 -3.31 -8.15
CA HIS A 147 2.05 -3.42 -7.83
C HIS A 147 2.25 -4.51 -6.79
N ASP A 148 3.04 -5.53 -7.14
CA ASP A 148 3.54 -6.51 -6.18
C ASP A 148 4.81 -5.97 -5.52
N THR A 149 4.74 -5.64 -4.23
CA THR A 149 5.84 -5.01 -3.48
C THR A 149 7.03 -5.94 -3.29
N THR A 150 6.82 -7.26 -3.27
CA THR A 150 7.90 -8.22 -3.13
C THR A 150 8.74 -8.25 -4.40
N THR A 151 8.09 -8.23 -5.57
CA THR A 151 8.74 -8.38 -6.88
C THR A 151 8.97 -7.07 -7.65
N ASP A 152 8.34 -5.97 -7.27
CA ASP A 152 8.21 -4.74 -8.05
C ASP A 152 7.68 -4.94 -9.48
N GLU A 153 6.85 -5.94 -9.68
CA GLU A 153 6.11 -6.10 -10.94
C GLU A 153 4.78 -5.37 -10.83
N VAL A 154 4.45 -4.60 -11.88
CA VAL A 154 3.16 -3.90 -11.98
C VAL A 154 2.32 -4.56 -13.06
N LYS A 155 1.24 -5.22 -12.64
CA LYS A 155 0.29 -5.87 -13.53
C LYS A 155 -0.81 -4.89 -13.90
N LEU A 156 -0.95 -4.63 -15.20
CA LEU A 156 -2.05 -3.83 -15.74
C LEU A 156 -3.29 -4.72 -15.96
N PHE A 157 -4.46 -4.19 -15.64
CA PHE A 157 -5.75 -4.83 -15.94
C PHE A 157 -6.42 -4.12 -17.11
N HIS A 158 -7.16 -4.88 -17.92
CA HIS A 158 -7.94 -4.31 -19.01
C HIS A 158 -9.04 -3.41 -18.44
N ALA A 159 -9.16 -2.19 -18.98
CA ALA A 159 -10.32 -1.35 -18.71
C ALA A 159 -11.54 -2.05 -19.31
N GLY A 160 -12.48 -2.50 -18.49
CA GLY A 160 -13.61 -3.33 -18.94
C GLY A 160 -14.63 -2.63 -19.85
N ASN A 161 -14.31 -1.46 -20.40
CA ASN A 161 -15.17 -0.69 -21.30
C ASN A 161 -14.46 -0.47 -22.64
N GLU A 162 -14.98 -1.09 -23.71
CA GLU A 162 -14.46 -0.97 -25.08
C GLU A 162 -14.40 0.49 -25.58
N ALA A 163 -15.27 1.36 -25.05
CA ALA A 163 -15.29 2.79 -25.41
C ALA A 163 -14.02 3.55 -24.97
N PHE A 164 -13.30 3.05 -23.96
CA PHE A 164 -12.11 3.68 -23.41
C PHE A 164 -10.93 2.71 -23.50
N THR A 165 -10.35 2.62 -24.69
CA THR A 165 -9.21 1.73 -24.95
C THR A 165 -7.91 2.53 -25.02
N MET A 166 -6.90 2.08 -24.28
CA MET A 166 -5.55 2.63 -24.36
C MET A 166 -4.90 2.26 -25.70
N LYS A 167 -4.21 3.22 -26.34
CA LYS A 167 -3.45 2.98 -27.57
C LYS A 167 -2.38 1.91 -27.34
N GLU A 168 -2.19 1.00 -28.31
CA GLU A 168 -1.23 -0.12 -28.17
C GLU A 168 0.22 0.36 -27.95
N GLU A 169 0.60 1.46 -28.61
CA GLU A 169 1.92 2.07 -28.43
C GLU A 169 2.11 2.60 -26.99
N SER A 170 1.11 3.30 -26.45
CA SER A 170 1.11 3.79 -25.07
C SER A 170 1.19 2.62 -24.08
N LEU A 171 0.47 1.53 -24.32
CA LEU A 171 0.56 0.31 -23.52
C LEU A 171 2.00 -0.24 -23.49
N LYS A 172 2.63 -0.39 -24.67
CA LYS A 172 4.02 -0.88 -24.78
C LYS A 172 5.00 0.03 -24.04
N GLN A 173 4.85 1.34 -24.19
CA GLN A 173 5.71 2.32 -23.51
C GLN A 173 5.54 2.28 -21.99
N ILE A 174 4.31 2.20 -21.49
CA ILE A 174 4.01 2.09 -20.06
C ILE A 174 4.57 0.78 -19.50
N GLN A 175 4.34 -0.36 -20.16
CA GLN A 175 4.88 -1.65 -19.74
C GLN A 175 6.41 -1.64 -19.69
N PHE A 176 7.06 -1.04 -20.69
CA PHE A 176 8.51 -0.88 -20.70
C PHE A 176 8.99 0.00 -19.54
N SER A 177 8.33 1.12 -19.29
CA SER A 177 8.68 2.06 -18.22
C SER A 177 8.50 1.43 -16.84
N LEU A 178 7.39 0.72 -16.61
CA LEU A 178 7.12 -0.01 -15.38
C LEU A 178 8.14 -1.12 -15.14
N LYS A 179 8.53 -1.86 -16.18
CA LYS A 179 9.59 -2.87 -16.08
C LYS A 179 10.92 -2.25 -15.63
N LEU A 180 11.32 -1.13 -16.25
CA LEU A 180 12.55 -0.43 -15.88
C LEU A 180 12.51 0.13 -14.46
N ALA A 181 11.38 0.70 -14.05
CA ALA A 181 11.16 1.19 -12.69
C ALA A 181 11.25 0.05 -11.67
N GLY A 182 10.65 -1.12 -11.96
CA GLY A 182 10.73 -2.30 -11.12
C GLY A 182 12.15 -2.85 -11.00
N GLU A 183 12.88 -2.97 -12.12
CA GLU A 183 14.29 -3.39 -12.11
C GLU A 183 15.17 -2.46 -11.25
N THR A 184 14.92 -1.15 -11.33
CA THR A 184 15.66 -0.15 -10.55
C THR A 184 15.34 -0.26 -9.06
N SER A 185 14.05 -0.35 -8.72
CA SER A 185 13.57 -0.54 -7.33
C SER A 185 14.15 -1.80 -6.69
N ARG A 186 14.19 -2.91 -7.43
CA ARG A 186 14.82 -4.16 -6.97
C ARG A 186 16.33 -4.01 -6.74
N ARG A 187 17.04 -3.27 -7.59
CA ARG A 187 18.49 -3.02 -7.42
C ARG A 187 18.77 -2.18 -6.18
N GLU A 188 17.97 -1.15 -5.92
CA GLU A 188 18.08 -0.33 -4.70
C GLU A 188 17.83 -1.18 -3.45
N ARG A 189 16.74 -1.96 -3.45
CA ARG A 189 16.39 -2.85 -2.33
C ARG A 189 17.41 -3.97 -2.13
N ALA A 190 18.06 -4.46 -3.19
CA ALA A 190 19.05 -5.53 -3.12
C ALA A 190 20.26 -5.17 -2.25
N VAL A 191 20.65 -3.89 -2.19
CA VAL A 191 21.71 -3.41 -1.30
C VAL A 191 21.34 -3.67 0.16
N ARG A 192 20.12 -3.29 0.56
CA ARG A 192 19.57 -3.54 1.90
C ARG A 192 19.46 -5.05 2.19
N MET A 193 19.19 -5.86 1.18
CA MET A 193 19.15 -7.33 1.31
C MET A 193 20.53 -8.02 1.26
N LYS A 194 21.64 -7.27 1.18
CA LYS A 194 23.01 -7.80 1.00
C LYS A 194 23.15 -8.71 -0.24
N LEU A 195 22.36 -8.45 -1.27
CA LEU A 195 22.40 -9.16 -2.55
C LEU A 195 23.27 -8.36 -3.54
N THR A 196 24.58 -8.59 -3.54
CA THR A 196 25.54 -7.77 -4.32
C THR A 196 26.22 -8.49 -5.48
N LYS A 197 26.02 -9.82 -5.62
CA LYS A 197 26.70 -10.64 -6.63
C LYS A 197 25.71 -11.39 -7.52
N GLY A 198 26.08 -11.61 -8.79
CA GLY A 198 25.30 -12.38 -9.75
C GLY A 198 24.05 -11.65 -10.27
N ASN A 199 23.07 -12.40 -10.81
CA ASN A 199 21.82 -11.82 -11.30
C ASN A 199 20.93 -11.38 -10.13
N ILE A 200 20.97 -10.10 -9.79
CA ILE A 200 20.24 -9.50 -8.67
C ILE A 200 18.72 -9.63 -8.84
N ASP A 201 18.24 -9.34 -10.04
CA ASP A 201 16.83 -9.39 -10.39
C ASP A 201 16.23 -10.77 -10.07
N ARG A 202 16.86 -11.82 -10.62
CA ARG A 202 16.47 -13.21 -10.34
C ARG A 202 16.56 -13.56 -8.86
N LYS A 203 17.53 -13.03 -8.12
CA LYS A 203 17.68 -13.29 -6.69
C LYS A 203 16.56 -12.67 -5.87
N VAL A 204 16.17 -11.43 -6.16
CA VAL A 204 15.04 -10.77 -5.49
C VAL A 204 13.75 -11.52 -5.81
N LEU A 205 13.48 -11.81 -7.09
CA LEU A 205 12.29 -12.55 -7.51
C LEU A 205 12.20 -13.93 -6.86
N LYS A 206 13.32 -14.67 -6.76
CA LYS A 206 13.35 -16.00 -6.12
C LYS A 206 12.91 -15.95 -4.64
N ARG A 207 13.10 -14.84 -3.93
CA ARG A 207 12.66 -14.72 -2.53
C ARG A 207 11.14 -14.78 -2.38
N SER A 208 10.38 -14.30 -3.37
CA SER A 208 8.91 -14.35 -3.36
C SER A 208 8.36 -15.77 -3.40
N THR A 209 9.12 -16.71 -3.97
CA THR A 209 8.70 -18.11 -4.18
C THR A 209 9.43 -19.11 -3.28
N ASP A 210 10.50 -18.69 -2.59
CA ASP A 210 11.26 -19.53 -1.66
C ASP A 210 10.51 -19.69 -0.33
N TRP A 211 9.95 -20.88 -0.13
CA TRP A 211 9.20 -21.27 1.07
C TRP A 211 10.01 -21.27 2.37
N SER A 212 11.34 -21.29 2.29
CA SER A 212 12.24 -21.20 3.45
C SER A 212 12.60 -19.75 3.80
N GLN A 213 12.21 -18.80 2.95
CA GLN A 213 12.56 -17.41 3.10
C GLN A 213 11.76 -16.76 4.23
N VAL A 214 12.42 -16.54 5.37
CA VAL A 214 11.81 -15.85 6.50
C VAL A 214 11.64 -14.33 6.28
N ARG A 215 12.40 -13.76 5.34
CA ARG A 215 12.43 -12.32 5.01
C ARG A 215 12.21 -12.08 3.51
N PRO A 216 11.05 -12.41 2.93
CA PRO A 216 10.83 -12.30 1.49
C PRO A 216 11.06 -10.85 1.03
N GLU A 217 10.45 -9.93 1.76
CA GLU A 217 10.73 -8.49 1.79
C GLU A 217 10.57 -7.98 3.23
N TRP A 218 10.79 -6.68 3.45
CA TRP A 218 10.63 -6.03 4.75
C TRP A 218 9.42 -5.07 4.82
N GLY A 219 8.55 -5.10 3.80
CA GLY A 219 7.41 -4.19 3.71
C GLY A 219 7.84 -2.74 3.90
N LEU A 220 7.27 -2.10 4.92
CA LEU A 220 7.46 -0.69 5.23
C LEU A 220 8.45 -0.46 6.40
N ALA A 221 9.27 -1.46 6.74
CA ALA A 221 10.31 -1.30 7.75
C ALA A 221 11.26 -0.16 7.36
N GLY A 222 11.58 0.69 8.33
CA GLY A 222 12.34 1.93 8.12
C GLY A 222 11.51 3.16 7.76
N CYS A 223 10.18 3.07 7.62
CA CYS A 223 9.33 4.24 7.43
C CYS A 223 9.49 5.24 8.58
N SER A 224 9.72 6.51 8.22
CA SER A 224 10.08 7.59 9.16
C SER A 224 9.28 8.88 8.94
N SER A 225 8.73 9.07 7.74
CA SER A 225 8.05 10.32 7.39
C SER A 225 6.81 10.13 6.53
N PHE A 226 5.86 11.05 6.69
CA PHE A 226 4.71 11.22 5.81
C PHE A 226 4.68 12.66 5.30
N ILE A 227 4.75 12.84 3.98
CA ILE A 227 4.84 14.16 3.34
C ILE A 227 3.56 14.42 2.56
N VAL A 228 2.85 15.47 2.95
CA VAL A 228 1.60 15.95 2.35
C VAL A 228 1.88 17.30 1.71
N ALA A 229 2.31 17.28 0.45
CA ALA A 229 2.71 18.48 -0.28
C ALA A 229 2.64 18.22 -1.80
N PRO A 230 2.66 19.25 -2.66
CA PRO A 230 2.72 19.06 -4.10
C PRO A 230 3.93 18.21 -4.50
N ARG A 231 3.77 17.32 -5.49
CA ARG A 231 4.84 16.42 -5.99
C ARG A 231 6.17 17.13 -6.27
N LYS A 232 6.14 18.39 -6.70
CA LYS A 232 7.31 19.23 -6.99
C LYS A 232 8.22 19.45 -5.76
N ARG A 233 7.69 19.39 -4.54
CA ARG A 233 8.49 19.52 -3.30
C ARG A 233 9.40 18.32 -3.06
N THR A 234 8.99 17.15 -3.55
CA THR A 234 9.70 15.88 -3.34
C THR A 234 10.40 15.39 -4.62
N GLU A 235 10.39 16.18 -5.69
CA GLU A 235 10.95 15.78 -6.98
C GLU A 235 12.48 15.78 -6.95
N GLY A 236 13.09 14.70 -7.45
CA GLY A 236 14.54 14.52 -7.43
C GLY A 236 15.15 14.18 -6.06
N LEU A 237 14.35 14.08 -5.01
CA LEU A 237 14.83 13.70 -3.67
C LEU A 237 14.82 12.18 -3.47
N ASP A 238 15.89 11.65 -2.88
CA ASP A 238 15.99 10.24 -2.47
C ASP A 238 15.66 10.09 -0.98
N PHE A 239 14.46 9.58 -0.69
CA PHE A 239 14.00 9.26 0.66
C PHE A 239 14.40 7.86 1.13
N LYS A 240 15.20 7.13 0.35
CA LYS A 240 15.72 5.79 0.66
C LYS A 240 14.61 4.78 1.00
N GLY A 241 13.43 4.95 0.40
CA GLY A 241 12.24 4.12 0.67
C GLY A 241 11.65 4.29 2.08
N LYS A 242 11.90 5.42 2.76
CA LYS A 242 11.45 5.67 4.14
C LYS A 242 10.27 6.64 4.27
N ALA A 243 9.80 7.23 3.17
CA ALA A 243 8.75 8.24 3.19
C ALA A 243 7.46 7.75 2.53
N PHE A 244 6.33 7.97 3.21
CA PHE A 244 5.02 8.04 2.59
C PHE A 244 4.86 9.41 1.94
N MET A 245 4.26 9.46 0.74
CA MET A 245 4.04 10.71 0.02
C MET A 245 2.59 10.81 -0.45
N HIS A 246 1.96 11.97 -0.20
CA HIS A 246 0.62 12.30 -0.66
C HIS A 246 0.67 13.63 -1.39
N SER A 247 0.38 13.63 -2.70
CA SER A 247 0.33 14.87 -3.48
C SER A 247 -0.90 15.68 -3.08
N TYR A 248 -0.68 16.87 -2.55
CA TYR A 248 -1.75 17.74 -2.05
C TYR A 248 -1.47 19.20 -2.40
N ASN A 249 -2.49 19.90 -2.88
CA ASN A 249 -2.44 21.33 -3.18
C ASN A 249 -3.54 22.04 -2.37
N TRP A 250 -3.16 22.65 -1.25
CA TRP A 250 -4.09 23.26 -0.31
C TRP A 250 -4.83 24.46 -0.90
N GLN A 251 -4.24 25.18 -1.86
CA GLN A 251 -4.89 26.32 -2.51
C GLN A 251 -6.10 25.89 -3.35
N LYS A 252 -6.20 24.62 -3.73
CA LYS A 252 -7.35 24.04 -4.44
C LYS A 252 -8.34 23.33 -3.52
N ASP A 253 -8.06 23.31 -2.23
CA ASP A 253 -8.87 22.60 -1.24
C ASP A 253 -9.92 23.53 -0.63
N GLU A 254 -11.11 23.51 -1.22
CA GLU A 254 -12.24 24.29 -0.74
C GLU A 254 -12.61 23.91 0.70
N ASN A 255 -12.55 24.90 1.60
CA ASN A 255 -12.81 24.74 3.04
C ASN A 255 -11.90 23.72 3.75
N PHE A 256 -10.74 23.37 3.16
CA PHE A 256 -9.78 22.42 3.74
C PHE A 256 -10.37 21.03 4.02
N ALA A 257 -11.39 20.62 3.26
CA ALA A 257 -12.06 19.34 3.43
C ALA A 257 -11.14 18.15 3.06
N VAL A 258 -10.27 18.33 2.06
CA VAL A 258 -9.27 17.31 1.69
C VAL A 258 -8.15 17.25 2.74
N LEU A 259 -7.73 18.38 3.31
CA LEU A 259 -6.80 18.42 4.44
C LEU A 259 -7.34 17.66 5.63
N GLU A 260 -8.60 17.91 6.01
CA GLU A 260 -9.27 17.21 7.10
C GLU A 260 -9.32 15.70 6.80
N LEU A 261 -9.66 15.30 5.58
CA LEU A 261 -9.62 13.90 5.15
C LEU A 261 -8.21 13.29 5.27
N ILE A 262 -7.16 14.01 4.85
CA ILE A 262 -5.78 13.54 4.89
C ILE A 262 -5.32 13.34 6.35
N MET A 263 -5.61 14.30 7.22
CA MET A 263 -5.25 14.23 8.64
C MET A 263 -6.05 13.16 9.38
N THR A 264 -7.31 12.92 9.00
CA THR A 264 -8.19 11.96 9.69
C THR A 264 -8.05 10.52 9.20
N ALA A 265 -7.54 10.30 7.98
CA ALA A 265 -7.40 8.96 7.41
C ALA A 265 -5.95 8.59 7.03
N PRO A 266 -5.33 9.07 5.93
CA PRO A 266 -3.95 8.76 5.58
C PRO A 266 -2.92 8.97 6.71
N MET A 267 -3.02 10.07 7.47
CA MET A 267 -2.10 10.33 8.58
C MET A 267 -2.26 9.30 9.70
N VAL A 268 -3.50 8.93 10.02
CA VAL A 268 -3.80 7.88 11.01
C VAL A 268 -3.27 6.52 10.54
N VAL A 269 -3.53 6.15 9.28
CA VAL A 269 -3.04 4.89 8.69
C VAL A 269 -1.51 4.81 8.71
N THR A 270 -0.82 5.87 8.27
CA THR A 270 0.64 5.90 8.27
C THR A 270 1.22 5.86 9.69
N SER A 271 0.54 6.47 10.66
CA SER A 271 0.91 6.38 12.08
C SER A 271 0.80 4.95 12.61
N TRP A 272 -0.28 4.22 12.31
CA TRP A 272 -0.47 2.84 12.75
C TRP A 272 0.58 1.91 12.17
N ILE A 273 0.90 2.09 10.89
CA ILE A 273 1.97 1.34 10.23
C ILE A 273 3.30 1.59 10.95
N ASN A 274 3.71 2.86 11.11
CA ASN A 274 4.96 3.19 11.80
C ASN A 274 4.99 2.64 13.24
N LEU A 275 3.92 2.82 14.02
CA LEU A 275 3.82 2.35 15.40
C LEU A 275 3.88 0.82 15.51
N GLN A 276 3.35 0.09 14.53
CA GLN A 276 3.46 -1.37 14.49
C GLN A 276 4.93 -1.82 14.39
N TYR A 277 5.71 -1.20 13.51
CA TYR A 277 7.14 -1.47 13.40
C TYR A 277 7.92 -0.97 14.63
N TYR A 278 7.59 0.22 15.15
CA TYR A 278 8.18 0.79 16.36
C TYR A 278 8.02 -0.17 17.55
N ALA A 279 6.79 -0.56 17.87
CA ALA A 279 6.51 -1.38 19.05
C ALA A 279 7.11 -2.79 18.91
N SER A 280 7.04 -3.36 17.71
CA SER A 280 7.66 -4.66 17.39
C SER A 280 9.19 -4.61 17.47
N THR A 281 9.81 -3.43 17.34
CA THR A 281 11.25 -3.22 17.47
C THR A 281 11.65 -3.02 18.94
N VAL A 282 10.89 -2.21 19.70
CA VAL A 282 11.20 -1.86 21.11
C VAL A 282 11.04 -3.05 22.05
N ASP A 283 9.92 -3.79 21.97
CA ASP A 283 9.67 -4.97 22.82
C ASP A 283 8.91 -6.01 21.99
N ASN A 284 9.63 -6.76 21.15
CA ASN A 284 9.05 -7.79 20.31
C ASN A 284 8.38 -8.91 21.12
N LYS A 285 8.78 -9.12 22.38
CA LYS A 285 8.18 -10.14 23.24
C LYS A 285 6.73 -9.77 23.59
N LYS A 286 6.45 -8.49 23.88
CA LYS A 286 5.10 -8.01 24.22
C LYS A 286 4.29 -7.54 23.01
N PHE A 287 4.91 -6.78 22.11
CA PHE A 287 4.23 -6.07 21.01
C PHE A 287 4.56 -6.62 19.62
N GLY A 288 5.36 -7.68 19.55
CA GLY A 288 5.64 -8.41 18.33
C GLY A 288 5.24 -9.87 18.45
N SER A 289 5.47 -10.60 17.37
CA SER A 289 5.09 -12.02 17.31
C SER A 289 6.25 -12.97 17.60
N GLY A 290 7.39 -12.48 18.06
CA GLY A 290 8.55 -13.31 18.39
C GLY A 290 9.25 -13.84 17.15
N ASN A 291 9.88 -15.02 17.28
CA ASN A 291 10.66 -15.62 16.23
C ASN A 291 9.78 -16.38 15.22
N LYS A 292 9.74 -15.88 13.97
CA LYS A 292 8.98 -16.48 12.86
C LYS A 292 9.30 -17.95 12.61
N THR A 293 10.53 -18.41 12.88
CA THR A 293 10.91 -19.81 12.66
C THR A 293 10.25 -20.79 13.62
N LEU A 294 9.67 -20.28 14.71
CA LEU A 294 8.97 -21.07 15.73
C LEU A 294 7.45 -20.98 15.58
N HIS A 295 6.94 -20.31 14.55
CA HIS A 295 5.52 -20.05 14.39
C HIS A 295 4.73 -21.29 13.98
N ASN A 296 3.68 -21.59 14.74
CA ASN A 296 2.66 -22.56 14.38
C ASN A 296 1.36 -21.84 14.03
N VAL A 297 0.86 -22.05 12.81
CA VAL A 297 -0.42 -21.47 12.37
C VAL A 297 -1.57 -22.20 13.05
N VAL A 298 -2.46 -21.45 13.71
CA VAL A 298 -3.61 -22.01 14.44
C VAL A 298 -4.91 -21.51 13.80
N GLY A 299 -5.74 -22.45 13.35
CA GLY A 299 -7.09 -22.19 12.85
C GLY A 299 -7.19 -21.28 11.61
N GLY A 300 -6.07 -20.92 10.98
CA GLY A 300 -6.03 -19.87 9.95
C GLY A 300 -6.29 -18.45 10.48
N LEU A 301 -6.32 -18.29 11.82
CA LEU A 301 -6.63 -17.02 12.49
C LEU A 301 -5.36 -16.26 12.91
N GLY A 302 -4.30 -16.98 13.26
CA GLY A 302 -3.07 -16.39 13.75
C GLY A 302 -1.97 -17.42 13.99
N VAL A 303 -0.96 -17.02 14.76
CA VAL A 303 0.22 -17.85 15.05
C VAL A 303 0.49 -17.95 16.55
N LEU A 304 0.99 -19.10 16.98
CA LEU A 304 1.66 -19.30 18.26
C LEU A 304 3.17 -19.30 18.06
N GLU A 305 3.95 -18.85 19.05
CA GLU A 305 5.40 -19.04 19.06
C GLU A 305 5.76 -20.27 19.91
N GLY A 306 6.17 -21.36 19.25
CA GLY A 306 6.43 -22.63 19.91
C GLY A 306 5.19 -23.52 20.00
N PHE A 307 5.16 -24.42 20.99
CA PHE A 307 4.16 -25.51 21.07
C PHE A 307 2.83 -25.12 21.72
N GLY A 308 2.69 -23.92 22.28
CA GLY A 308 1.51 -23.47 23.01
C GLY A 308 1.56 -21.99 23.38
N GLY A 309 0.59 -21.53 24.16
CA GLY A 309 0.47 -20.13 24.62
C GLY A 309 -0.63 -19.35 23.90
N ASP A 310 -0.61 -18.03 24.09
CA ASP A 310 -1.56 -17.12 23.46
C ASP A 310 -1.21 -16.83 22.00
N LEU A 311 -2.24 -16.50 21.20
CA LEU A 311 -2.03 -15.99 19.84
C LEU A 311 -1.16 -14.74 19.89
N ARG A 312 -0.13 -14.74 19.04
CA ARG A 312 0.82 -13.64 18.96
C ARG A 312 0.26 -12.50 18.12
N VAL A 313 0.54 -11.27 18.54
CA VAL A 313 0.18 -10.03 17.84
C VAL A 313 1.43 -9.36 17.24
N GLY A 314 1.24 -8.37 16.38
CA GLY A 314 2.35 -7.58 15.84
C GLY A 314 3.31 -8.35 14.93
N LEU A 315 4.45 -7.73 14.63
CA LEU A 315 5.38 -8.23 13.61
C LEU A 315 6.42 -9.19 14.20
N PRO A 316 6.81 -10.24 13.45
CA PRO A 316 7.86 -11.13 13.89
C PRO A 316 9.21 -10.42 13.86
N TYR A 317 10.16 -10.90 14.65
CA TYR A 317 11.50 -10.33 14.74
C TYR A 317 12.18 -10.21 13.35
N GLN A 318 11.93 -11.15 12.45
CA GLN A 318 12.47 -11.13 11.08
C GLN A 318 11.94 -9.99 10.20
N SER A 319 10.77 -9.42 10.52
CA SER A 319 10.23 -8.25 9.81
C SER A 319 10.89 -6.94 10.23
N VAL A 320 11.56 -6.91 11.39
CA VAL A 320 12.24 -5.72 11.92
C VAL A 320 13.75 -5.87 12.00
N HIS A 321 14.30 -7.07 11.84
CA HIS A 321 15.73 -7.36 12.05
C HIS A 321 16.30 -8.34 11.00
N ASP A 322 17.49 -8.04 10.47
CA ASP A 322 18.13 -8.87 9.44
C ASP A 322 18.98 -10.03 10.00
N GLY A 323 19.31 -9.97 11.29
CA GLY A 323 20.20 -10.91 11.99
C GLY A 323 21.40 -10.22 12.64
N GLU A 324 21.75 -9.03 12.17
CA GLU A 324 22.83 -8.19 12.70
C GLU A 324 22.33 -6.82 13.15
N GLN A 325 21.40 -6.22 12.40
CA GLN A 325 20.92 -4.86 12.60
C GLN A 325 19.40 -4.77 12.44
N PHE A 326 18.81 -3.80 13.14
CA PHE A 326 17.43 -3.43 12.92
C PHE A 326 17.24 -2.78 11.55
N GLN A 327 16.20 -3.23 10.86
CA GLN A 327 15.74 -2.72 9.58
C GLN A 327 14.73 -1.59 9.75
N HIS A 328 14.15 -1.45 10.95
CA HIS A 328 13.38 -0.30 11.36
C HIS A 328 13.99 0.22 12.66
N GLU A 329 14.47 1.45 12.66
CA GLU A 329 14.85 2.13 13.89
C GLU A 329 13.56 2.51 14.64
N PRO A 330 13.48 2.34 15.97
CA PRO A 330 12.28 2.64 16.73
C PRO A 330 12.09 4.16 16.85
N GLN A 331 11.66 4.77 15.76
CA GLN A 331 11.36 6.20 15.64
C GLN A 331 9.88 6.41 15.35
N ARG A 332 9.33 7.49 15.90
CA ARG A 332 7.95 7.91 15.66
C ARG A 332 7.86 8.66 14.33
N LEU A 333 6.68 8.63 13.70
CA LEU A 333 6.46 9.20 12.38
C LEU A 333 6.56 10.73 12.40
N ASN A 334 7.31 11.30 11.46
CA ASN A 334 7.35 12.74 11.22
C ASN A 334 6.40 13.10 10.06
N VAL A 335 5.38 13.89 10.33
CA VAL A 335 4.37 14.30 9.36
C VAL A 335 4.67 15.73 8.93
N PHE A 336 4.84 15.95 7.62
CA PHE A 336 5.11 17.25 7.03
C PHE A 336 3.94 17.64 6.13
N ILE A 337 3.30 18.77 6.40
CA ILE A 337 2.13 19.22 5.65
C ILE A 337 2.35 20.64 5.13
N GLU A 338 2.20 20.84 3.82
CA GLU A 338 2.11 22.18 3.20
C GLU A 338 0.65 22.64 3.24
N ALA A 339 0.29 23.36 4.31
CA ALA A 339 -1.01 24.00 4.53
C ALA A 339 -0.90 25.06 5.64
N PRO A 340 -1.84 26.03 5.72
CA PRO A 340 -1.87 27.00 6.82
C PRO A 340 -1.99 26.32 8.19
N ILE A 341 -1.13 26.70 9.15
CA ILE A 341 -1.12 26.13 10.51
C ILE A 341 -2.42 26.38 11.27
N ASP A 342 -3.10 27.51 10.99
CA ASP A 342 -4.39 27.84 11.60
C ASP A 342 -5.47 26.82 11.19
N GLU A 343 -5.45 26.37 9.94
CA GLU A 343 -6.41 25.39 9.42
C GLU A 343 -6.11 23.98 9.96
N MET A 344 -4.84 23.59 10.04
CA MET A 344 -4.45 22.37 10.73
C MET A 344 -4.88 22.40 12.20
N SER A 345 -4.74 23.54 12.89
CA SER A 345 -5.14 23.71 14.29
C SER A 345 -6.65 23.59 14.48
N LYS A 346 -7.46 24.16 13.57
CA LYS A 346 -8.93 23.98 13.57
C LYS A 346 -9.31 22.51 13.40
N ILE A 347 -8.64 21.78 12.51
CA ILE A 347 -8.88 20.36 12.29
C ILE A 347 -8.53 19.55 13.55
N LEU A 348 -7.39 19.83 14.17
CA LEU A 348 -7.00 19.19 15.43
C LEU A 348 -8.01 19.48 16.55
N ALA A 349 -8.46 20.72 16.69
CA ALA A 349 -9.47 21.11 17.69
C ALA A 349 -10.83 20.40 17.50
N LYS A 350 -11.17 20.04 16.26
CA LYS A 350 -12.39 19.30 15.92
C LYS A 350 -12.25 17.79 16.12
N ASN A 351 -11.02 17.27 16.12
CA ASN A 351 -10.74 15.83 16.09
C ASN A 351 -9.82 15.40 17.24
N ASP A 352 -10.40 15.15 18.41
CA ASP A 352 -9.66 14.82 19.65
C ASP A 352 -8.67 13.66 19.49
N THR A 353 -9.05 12.59 18.78
CA THR A 353 -8.16 11.43 18.57
C THR A 353 -6.86 11.81 17.86
N ILE A 354 -6.93 12.73 16.89
CA ILE A 354 -5.78 13.19 16.14
C ILE A 354 -4.96 14.18 16.97
N LYS A 355 -5.65 15.09 17.68
CA LYS A 355 -5.00 15.99 18.64
C LYS A 355 -4.19 15.20 19.66
N GLN A 356 -4.76 14.14 20.24
CA GLN A 356 -4.07 13.25 21.18
C GLN A 356 -2.88 12.52 20.57
N LEU A 357 -2.94 12.17 19.28
CA LEU A 357 -1.81 11.55 18.58
C LEU A 357 -0.61 12.50 18.51
N CYS A 358 -0.87 13.79 18.28
CA CYS A 358 0.17 14.83 18.27
C CYS A 358 0.61 15.25 19.68
N ASP A 359 -0.33 15.51 20.60
CA ASP A 359 -0.03 16.00 21.96
C ASP A 359 0.77 15.00 22.79
N ASN A 360 0.47 13.71 22.64
CA ASN A 360 1.21 12.64 23.31
C ASN A 360 2.45 12.22 22.51
N GLU A 361 2.80 13.01 21.48
CA GLU A 361 3.97 12.84 20.63
C GLU A 361 4.05 11.47 19.96
N TRP A 362 2.93 10.76 19.76
CA TRP A 362 2.92 9.49 19.02
C TRP A 362 3.30 9.69 17.55
N ILE A 363 3.09 10.90 17.04
CA ILE A 363 3.69 11.44 15.81
C ILE A 363 4.22 12.85 16.09
N TYR A 364 5.14 13.32 15.25
CA TYR A 364 5.55 14.73 15.21
C TYR A 364 4.93 15.39 13.99
N LEU A 365 4.27 16.54 14.16
CA LEU A 365 3.61 17.28 13.09
C LEU A 365 4.37 18.57 12.78
N PHE A 366 4.66 18.77 11.50
CA PHE A 366 5.41 19.90 10.98
C PHE A 366 4.64 20.61 9.88
N GLY A 367 4.61 21.94 9.95
CA GLY A 367 4.04 22.82 8.93
C GLY A 367 5.11 23.31 7.96
N MET A 368 4.82 23.20 6.66
CA MET A 368 5.63 23.80 5.60
C MET A 368 5.04 25.17 5.21
N ASN A 369 5.91 26.14 4.97
CA ASN A 369 5.51 27.46 4.46
C ASN A 369 5.28 27.45 2.92
N ASP A 370 4.87 28.58 2.36
CA ASP A 370 4.60 28.73 0.92
C ASP A 370 5.84 28.48 0.03
N ASP A 371 7.04 28.64 0.57
CA ASP A 371 8.30 28.31 -0.12
C ASP A 371 8.59 26.80 -0.10
N GLY A 372 7.78 26.00 0.59
CA GLY A 372 7.96 24.56 0.78
C GLY A 372 9.07 24.22 1.76
N LYS A 373 9.43 25.14 2.65
CA LYS A 373 10.36 24.89 3.76
C LYS A 373 9.59 24.48 4.99
N VAL A 374 10.10 23.50 5.72
CA VAL A 374 9.60 23.19 7.06
C VAL A 374 9.91 24.39 7.95
N ALA A 375 8.87 25.01 8.49
CA ALA A 375 8.98 26.29 9.21
C ALA A 375 8.31 26.25 10.58
N PHE A 376 7.43 25.28 10.83
CA PHE A 376 6.70 25.17 12.07
C PHE A 376 6.71 23.74 12.60
N GLN A 377 6.80 23.59 13.91
CA GLN A 377 6.60 22.32 14.63
C GLN A 377 5.44 22.47 15.60
N TYR A 378 4.55 21.48 15.64
CA TYR A 378 3.49 21.41 16.63
C TYR A 378 4.07 20.99 17.99
N CYS A 379 3.74 21.72 19.05
CA CYS A 379 4.32 21.54 20.39
C CYS A 379 3.29 21.08 21.46
N GLY A 380 2.08 20.72 21.04
CA GLY A 380 0.99 20.36 21.95
C GLY A 380 0.00 21.49 22.18
N ASP A 381 -1.23 21.14 22.58
CA ASP A 381 -2.27 22.10 22.97
C ASP A 381 -2.53 23.22 21.94
N LEU A 382 -2.53 22.85 20.67
CA LEU A 382 -2.75 23.75 19.54
C LEU A 382 -1.69 24.86 19.40
N GLN A 383 -0.52 24.68 20.03
CA GLN A 383 0.62 25.59 19.92
C GLN A 383 1.62 25.11 18.86
N TRP A 384 2.23 26.07 18.17
CA TRP A 384 3.26 25.85 17.16
C TRP A 384 4.49 26.72 17.45
N GLU A 385 5.67 26.16 17.26
CA GLU A 385 6.95 26.86 17.32
C GLU A 385 7.53 27.03 15.91
N MET A 386 8.19 28.17 15.66
CA MET A 386 8.92 28.41 14.42
C MET A 386 10.32 27.78 14.50
N ILE A 387 10.74 27.07 13.46
CA ILE A 387 12.02 26.33 13.43
C ILE A 387 12.92 26.68 12.25
#